data_AF-E8WSM8-F1
#
_entry.id   AF-E8WSM8-F1
#
_cell.length_a   1.000
_cell.length_b   1.000
_cell.length_c   1.000
_cell.angle_alpha   90.00
_cell.angle_beta   90.00
_cell.angle_gamma   90.00
#
_symmetry.space_group_name_H-M   'P 1'
#
loop_
_entity.id
_entity.type
_entity.pdbx_description
1 polymer ?
#
loop_
_entity_poly.entity_id
_entity_poly.type
_entity_poly.pdbx_seq_one_letter_code
_entity_poly.pdbx_strand_id
1 'polypeptide(L)' 'MMRDGMMHGMYGSGMAWMMLWVLFGIILLAGIVLLLVWAVKAGGKGRNQTDEGALDILKKRYARGEITREEFERMKHEIS' A
#
# COMPACT_ATOMS: atom_id res chain seq x y z
N MET A 1 -28.61 57.19 4.22
CA MET A 1 -27.48 56.61 3.45
C MET A 1 -26.50 56.05 4.47
N MET A 2 -25.90 54.88 4.22
CA MET A 2 -25.00 54.11 5.12
C MET A 2 -25.68 52.95 5.90
N ARG A 3 -26.10 51.87 5.22
CA ARG A 3 -26.30 50.56 5.87
C ARG A 3 -26.10 49.35 4.93
N ASP A 4 -25.24 49.45 3.92
CA ASP A 4 -25.06 48.35 2.93
C ASP A 4 -23.61 47.84 2.83
N GLY A 5 -22.79 48.05 3.87
CA GLY A 5 -21.37 47.67 3.86
C GLY A 5 -21.01 46.39 4.63
N MET A 6 -21.90 45.83 5.46
CA MET A 6 -21.51 44.84 6.48
C MET A 6 -21.93 43.39 6.18
N MET A 7 -22.52 43.10 5.02
CA MET A 7 -22.98 41.73 4.68
C MET A 7 -21.98 40.92 3.84
N HIS A 8 -20.87 41.50 3.38
CA HIS A 8 -19.89 40.82 2.53
C HIS A 8 -18.75 40.11 3.28
N GLY A 9 -18.62 40.31 4.60
CA GLY A 9 -17.56 39.68 5.42
C GLY A 9 -17.88 38.28 5.93
N MET A 10 -19.14 37.86 5.91
CA MET A 10 -19.58 36.58 6.51
C MET A 10 -19.54 35.40 5.54
N TYR A 11 -19.59 35.65 4.22
CA TYR A 11 -19.58 34.60 3.19
C TYR A 11 -18.16 34.12 2.83
N GLY A 12 -17.13 34.91 3.11
CA GLY A 12 -15.73 34.54 2.83
C GLY A 12 -15.17 33.52 3.84
N SER A 13 -15.58 33.60 5.11
CA SER A 13 -15.09 32.72 6.16
C SER A 13 -15.63 31.29 6.04
N GLY A 14 -16.91 31.13 5.71
CA GLY A 14 -17.54 29.82 5.51
C GLY A 14 -16.95 29.04 4.32
N MET A 15 -16.66 29.73 3.23
CA MET A 15 -16.05 29.12 2.03
C MET A 15 -14.63 28.64 2.31
N ALA A 16 -13.84 29.43 3.05
CA ALA A 16 -12.50 29.06 3.46
C ALA A 16 -12.51 27.83 4.40
N TRP A 17 -13.43 27.80 5.36
CA TRP A 17 -13.60 26.65 6.25
C TRP A 17 -13.99 25.37 5.50
N MET A 18 -14.92 25.46 4.54
CA MET A 18 -15.31 24.33 3.70
C MET A 18 -14.11 23.78 2.90
N MET A 19 -13.29 24.66 2.35
CA MET A 19 -12.11 24.27 1.56
C MET A 19 -11.04 23.56 2.41
N LEU A 20 -10.86 23.99 3.67
CA LEU A 20 -9.97 23.31 4.62
C LEU A 20 -10.45 21.88 4.95
N TRP A 21 -11.76 21.68 5.15
CA TRP A 21 -12.32 20.35 5.39
C TRP A 21 -12.16 19.41 4.20
N VAL A 22 -12.35 19.91 2.98
CA VAL A 22 -12.12 19.13 1.75
C VAL A 22 -10.64 18.76 1.63
N LEU A 23 -9.73 19.71 1.86
CA LEU A 23 -8.29 19.46 1.81
C LEU A 23 -7.87 18.43 2.87
N PHE A 24 -8.42 18.52 4.08
CA PHE A 24 -8.17 17.55 5.14
C PHE A 24 -8.63 16.14 4.74
N GLY A 25 -9.82 16.01 4.12
CA GLY A 25 -10.30 14.73 3.60
C GLY A 25 -9.38 14.12 2.54
N ILE A 26 -8.86 14.94 1.63
CA ILE A 26 -7.90 14.49 0.60
C ILE A 26 -6.59 14.02 1.25
N ILE A 27 -6.06 14.78 2.21
CA ILE A 27 -4.82 14.40 2.93
C ILE A 27 -5.03 13.09 3.69
N LEU A 28 -6.17 12.93 4.35
CA LEU A 28 -6.49 11.73 5.11
C LEU A 28 -6.58 10.50 4.18
N LEU A 29 -7.26 10.63 3.04
CA LEU A 29 -7.33 9.57 2.03
C LEU A 29 -5.95 9.23 1.46
N ALA A 30 -5.15 10.25 1.11
CA ALA A 30 -3.79 10.08 0.63
C ALA A 30 -2.90 9.38 1.67
N GLY A 31 -3.05 9.71 2.95
CA GLY A 31 -2.37 9.05 4.06
C GLY A 31 -2.72 7.57 4.18
N ILE A 32 -4.01 7.21 4.05
CA ILE A 32 -4.45 5.81 4.03
C ILE A 32 -3.84 5.05 2.84
N VAL A 33 -3.89 5.64 1.64
CA VAL A 33 -3.31 5.02 0.44
C VAL A 33 -1.79 4.83 0.60
N LEU A 34 -1.09 5.84 1.13
CA LEU A 34 0.34 5.75 1.44
C LEU A 34 0.63 4.66 2.47
N LEU A 35 -0.18 4.54 3.52
CA LEU A 35 -0.03 3.48 4.51
C LEU A 35 -0.26 2.10 3.90
N LEU A 36 -1.25 1.93 3.02
CA LEU A 36 -1.50 0.67 2.33
C LEU A 36 -0.35 0.32 1.37
N VAL A 37 0.13 1.28 0.57
CA VAL A 37 1.28 1.08 -0.32
C VAL A 37 2.53 0.76 0.49
N TRP A 38 2.75 1.45 1.60
CA TRP A 38 3.87 1.19 2.49
C TRP A 38 3.75 -0.17 3.17
N ALA A 39 2.56 -0.57 3.63
CA ALA A 39 2.30 -1.88 4.22
C ALA A 39 2.49 -3.03 3.21
N VAL A 40 2.07 -2.86 1.96
CA VAL A 40 2.33 -3.83 0.89
C VAL A 40 3.82 -3.89 0.55
N LYS A 41 4.49 -2.74 0.47
CA LYS A 41 5.92 -2.65 0.14
C LYS A 41 6.83 -3.14 1.28
N ALA A 42 6.42 -2.91 2.53
CA ALA A 42 7.10 -3.38 3.74
C ALA A 42 6.79 -4.87 4.01
N GLY A 43 5.53 -5.29 3.83
CA GLY A 43 5.11 -6.68 3.91
C GLY A 43 5.70 -7.55 2.80
N GLY A 44 5.98 -6.97 1.63
CA GLY A 44 6.69 -7.63 0.54
C GLY A 44 8.17 -7.89 0.82
N LYS A 45 8.78 -7.32 1.87
CA LYS A 45 10.23 -7.45 2.15
C LYS A 45 10.55 -8.30 3.39
N GLY A 46 9.55 -8.83 4.08
CA GLY A 46 9.74 -9.28 5.47
C GLY A 46 9.61 -10.77 5.78
N ARG A 47 8.85 -11.58 5.02
CA ARG A 47 8.57 -12.96 5.49
C ARG A 47 8.14 -14.04 4.49
N ASN A 48 8.17 -13.78 3.19
CA ASN A 48 7.76 -14.80 2.20
C ASN A 48 8.60 -14.80 0.90
N GLN A 49 9.41 -13.78 0.63
CA GLN A 49 10.17 -13.71 -0.63
C GLN A 49 11.32 -14.72 -0.71
N THR A 50 11.91 -15.11 0.42
CA THR A 50 12.96 -16.14 0.43
C THR A 50 12.37 -17.52 0.16
N ASP A 51 11.21 -17.82 0.75
CA ASP A 51 10.61 -19.16 0.66
C ASP A 51 9.83 -19.31 -0.64
N GLU A 52 9.06 -18.30 -1.08
CA GLU A 52 8.46 -18.28 -2.42
C GLU A 52 9.55 -18.26 -3.50
N GLY A 53 10.64 -17.50 -3.31
CA GLY A 53 11.76 -17.48 -4.25
C GLY A 53 12.50 -18.81 -4.31
N ALA A 54 12.79 -19.44 -3.18
CA ALA A 54 13.46 -20.74 -3.12
C ALA A 54 12.58 -21.85 -3.70
N LEU A 55 11.28 -21.87 -3.37
CA LEU A 55 10.33 -22.82 -3.94
C LEU A 55 10.14 -22.63 -5.45
N ASP A 56 10.14 -21.39 -5.94
CA ASP A 56 10.01 -21.09 -7.37
C ASP A 56 11.28 -21.50 -8.15
N ILE A 57 12.47 -21.27 -7.56
CA ILE A 57 13.74 -21.79 -8.10
C ILE A 57 13.72 -23.33 -8.14
N LEU A 58 13.25 -23.97 -7.07
CA LEU A 58 13.11 -25.43 -7.00
C LEU A 58 12.16 -25.97 -8.09
N LYS A 59 10.96 -25.39 -8.23
CA LYS A 59 10.00 -25.78 -9.26
C LYS A 59 10.59 -25.66 -10.66
N LYS A 60 11.34 -24.59 -10.93
CA LYS A 60 11.95 -24.35 -12.24
C LYS A 60 13.01 -25.41 -12.59
N ARG A 61 13.79 -25.88 -11.62
CA ARG A 61 14.77 -26.96 -11.81
C ARG A 61 14.09 -28.33 -11.97
N TYR A 62 13.03 -28.59 -11.20
CA TYR A 62 12.24 -29.80 -11.36
C TYR A 62 11.59 -29.90 -12.75
N ALA A 63 11.03 -28.79 -13.24
CA ALA A 63 10.45 -28.73 -14.59
C ALA A 63 11.49 -28.90 -15.70
N ARG A 64 12.74 -28.52 -15.45
CA ARG A 64 13.88 -28.78 -16.36
C ARG A 64 14.42 -30.20 -16.27
N GLY A 65 13.97 -30.99 -15.29
CA GLY A 65 14.52 -32.32 -15.00
C GLY A 65 15.92 -32.30 -14.39
N GLU A 66 16.39 -31.14 -13.89
CA GLU A 66 17.70 -31.01 -13.24
C GLU A 66 17.72 -31.61 -11.83
N ILE A 67 16.54 -31.80 -11.22
CA ILE A 67 16.35 -32.42 -9.91
C ILE A 67 15.19 -33.42 -9.98
N THR A 68 15.32 -34.50 -9.22
CA THR A 68 14.30 -35.55 -9.10
C THR A 68 13.18 -35.13 -8.13
N ARG A 69 12.05 -35.84 -8.19
CA ARG A 69 10.92 -35.61 -7.27
C ARG A 69 11.31 -35.79 -5.80
N GLU A 70 12.20 -36.72 -5.51
CA GLU A 70 12.70 -37.02 -4.17
C GLU A 70 13.54 -35.87 -3.61
N GLU A 71 14.41 -35.30 -4.44
CA GLU A 71 15.21 -34.12 -4.09
C GLU A 71 14.34 -32.88 -3.89
N PHE A 72 13.32 -32.69 -4.74
CA PHE A 72 12.35 -31.61 -4.62
C PHE A 72 11.56 -31.67 -3.30
N GLU A 73 11.04 -32.84 -2.92
CA GLU A 73 10.28 -33.00 -1.67
C GLU A 73 11.17 -32.83 -0.43
N ARG A 74 12.42 -33.31 -0.45
CA ARG A 74 13.39 -33.09 0.64
C ARG A 74 13.65 -31.61 0.88
N MET A 75 14.03 -30.89 -0.15
CA MET A 75 14.34 -29.46 -0.07
C MET A 75 13.10 -28.61 0.29
N LYS A 76 11.92 -28.97 -0.22
CA LYS A 76 10.65 -28.32 0.16
C LYS A 76 10.36 -28.48 1.66
N HIS A 77 10.68 -29.64 2.23
CA HIS A 77 10.49 -29.92 3.65
C HIS A 77 11.57 -29.26 4.55
N GLU A 78 12.72 -28.89 3.99
CA GLU A 78 13.76 -28.11 4.68
C GLU A 78 13.49 -26.60 4.66
N ILE A 79 12.75 -26.11 3.65
CA ILE A 79 12.42 -24.68 3.46
C ILE A 79 11.07 -24.31 4.11
N SER A 80 10.18 -25.29 4.33
CA SER A 80 8.89 -25.10 5.02
C SER A 80 9.03 -25.04 6.54
#